data_AF-A0A3L7PI04-F1
#
_entry.id   AF-A0A3L7PI04-F1
#
_cell.length_a   1.000
_cell.length_b   1.000
_cell.length_c   1.000
_cell.angle_alpha   90.00
_cell.angle_beta   90.00
_cell.angle_gamma   90.00
#
_symmetry.space_group_name_H-M   'P 1'
#
loop_
_entity.id
_entity.type
_entity.pdbx_description
1 polymer ?
#
loop_
_entity_poly.entity_id
_entity_poly.type
_entity_poly.pdbx_seq_one_letter_code
_entity_poly.pdbx_strand_id
1 'polypeptide(L)'
;MRFFNSTVLLTCSQLSFLILWRRSRSRKDFSGRYRVWFWVGAVCSIFCVATVTRFHERWANSLAGGSNLVWLEAETVCWMVPATTLLLSAFHLMRRDMPFRSVSRQWVRASRIVAVMAGLNMLVGSLVWPTLWVSPISEALCALWPTVFASSLLIHARFVTYVTNEASRESLQPRQPSRWEVRVKAFARHVALMANEEWQIQRAKRAAAKATRTGSKETTSNTIAEQRPAVKTSVASKRRSSAIGKSTEPLVEESPVTKAVNLRPINQPSRDQAAADSSVLQPLHVHPPQPIPPPHFEITESAVSQREDLTEFGDNETLPVAESESESASSSIPEGYSPERWKSLSKKERKRLLRSESSR
;
A
#
# COMPACT_ATOMS: atom_id res chain seq x y z
N MET A 1 13.97 -28.29 3.04
CA MET A 1 12.93 -27.23 3.15
C MET A 1 13.03 -26.08 2.14
N ARG A 2 14.23 -25.60 1.74
CA ARG A 2 14.34 -24.41 0.86
C ARG A 2 13.61 -24.53 -0.47
N PHE A 3 13.84 -25.62 -1.21
CA PHE A 3 13.18 -25.86 -2.49
C PHE A 3 11.65 -25.83 -2.36
N PHE A 4 11.12 -26.48 -1.33
CA PHE A 4 9.68 -26.46 -1.02
C PHE A 4 9.16 -25.04 -0.80
N ASN A 5 9.78 -24.25 0.07
CA ASN A 5 9.35 -22.88 0.35
C ASN A 5 9.41 -22.00 -0.91
N SER A 6 10.47 -22.11 -1.71
CA SER A 6 10.60 -21.38 -2.97
C SER A 6 9.50 -21.77 -3.96
N THR A 7 9.20 -23.06 -4.12
CA THR A 7 8.12 -23.55 -4.99
C THR A 7 6.75 -23.06 -4.53
N VAL A 8 6.49 -23.08 -3.22
CA VAL A 8 5.24 -22.57 -2.65
C VAL A 8 5.12 -21.05 -2.84
N LEU A 9 6.19 -20.28 -2.61
CA LEU A 9 6.20 -18.82 -2.84
C LEU A 9 6.06 -18.46 -4.33
N LEU A 10 6.67 -19.24 -5.22
CA LEU A 10 6.48 -19.11 -6.66
C LEU A 10 5.02 -19.38 -7.04
N THR A 11 4.41 -20.40 -6.45
CA THR A 11 3.00 -20.73 -6.65
C THR A 11 2.10 -19.59 -6.15
N CYS A 12 2.38 -19.01 -4.97
CA CYS A 12 1.69 -17.82 -4.47
C CYS A 12 1.79 -16.64 -5.44
N SER A 13 2.99 -16.40 -6.00
CA SER A 13 3.21 -15.36 -7.00
C SER A 13 2.35 -15.59 -8.25
N GLN A 14 2.41 -16.79 -8.82
CA GLN A 14 1.64 -17.18 -10.00
C GLN A 14 0.12 -17.07 -9.76
N LEU A 15 -0.37 -17.53 -8.60
CA LEU A 15 -1.78 -17.39 -8.23
C LEU A 15 -2.19 -15.92 -8.09
N SER A 16 -1.34 -15.08 -7.52
CA SER A 16 -1.61 -13.65 -7.43
C SER A 16 -1.69 -12.99 -8.81
N PHE A 17 -0.80 -13.33 -9.74
CA PHE A 17 -0.86 -12.85 -11.11
C PHE A 17 -2.04 -13.43 -11.90
N LEU A 18 -2.47 -14.65 -11.62
CA LEU A 18 -3.69 -15.23 -12.17
C LEU A 18 -4.93 -14.44 -11.71
N ILE A 19 -5.01 -14.11 -10.41
CA ILE A 19 -6.10 -13.30 -9.86
C ILE A 19 -6.08 -11.89 -10.48
N LEU A 20 -4.90 -11.29 -10.62
CA LEU A 20 -4.70 -10.01 -11.32
C LEU A 20 -5.26 -10.07 -12.74
N TRP A 21 -4.86 -11.08 -13.53
CA TRP A 21 -5.26 -11.26 -14.91
C TRP A 21 -6.76 -11.49 -15.08
N ARG A 22 -7.38 -12.27 -14.18
CA ARG A 22 -8.83 -12.46 -14.20
C ARG A 22 -9.53 -11.14 -13.89
N ARG A 23 -9.13 -10.45 -12.82
CA ARG A 23 -9.76 -9.19 -12.40
C ARG A 23 -9.56 -8.04 -13.38
N SER A 24 -8.45 -8.00 -14.11
CA SER A 24 -8.22 -6.95 -15.12
C SER A 24 -9.22 -7.02 -16.30
N ARG A 25 -9.94 -8.14 -16.46
CA ARG A 25 -11.02 -8.29 -17.44
C ARG A 25 -12.40 -7.86 -16.90
N SER A 26 -12.53 -7.54 -15.62
CA SER A 26 -13.79 -7.03 -15.06
C SER A 26 -14.06 -5.63 -15.58
N ARG A 27 -15.26 -5.41 -16.14
CA ARG A 27 -15.73 -4.09 -16.57
C ARG A 27 -16.07 -3.16 -15.41
N LYS A 28 -16.18 -3.65 -14.18
CA LYS A 28 -16.56 -2.82 -13.01
C LYS A 28 -15.37 -2.38 -12.17
N ASP A 29 -14.15 -2.84 -12.47
CA ASP A 29 -12.95 -2.52 -11.71
C ASP A 29 -12.05 -1.44 -12.36
N PHE A 30 -12.64 -0.36 -12.86
CA PHE A 30 -11.90 0.79 -13.37
C PHE A 30 -11.12 1.56 -12.30
N SER A 31 -11.44 1.36 -11.03
CA SER A 31 -10.76 2.00 -9.89
C SER A 31 -9.31 1.53 -9.68
N GLY A 32 -8.80 0.59 -10.48
CA GLY A 32 -7.44 0.07 -10.37
C GLY A 32 -7.22 -0.80 -9.13
N ARG A 33 -8.28 -1.37 -8.53
CA ARG A 33 -8.14 -2.23 -7.33
C ARG A 33 -7.38 -3.51 -7.66
N TYR A 34 -7.52 -4.04 -8.87
CA TYR A 34 -6.73 -5.16 -9.35
C TYR A 34 -5.21 -4.98 -9.18
N ARG A 35 -4.67 -3.74 -9.15
CA ARG A 35 -3.24 -3.46 -8.90
C ARG A 35 -2.72 -4.00 -7.57
N VAL A 36 -3.60 -4.24 -6.59
CA VAL A 36 -3.25 -4.91 -5.33
C VAL A 36 -2.61 -6.27 -5.58
N TRP A 37 -3.16 -7.05 -6.51
CA TRP A 37 -2.69 -8.40 -6.81
C TRP A 37 -1.35 -8.41 -7.54
N PHE A 38 -1.03 -7.32 -8.26
CA PHE A 38 0.32 -7.11 -8.77
C PHE A 38 1.31 -6.94 -7.61
N TRP A 39 0.98 -6.11 -6.62
CA TRP A 39 1.84 -5.90 -5.45
C TRP A 39 2.04 -7.18 -4.64
N VAL A 40 0.97 -7.93 -4.37
CA VAL A 40 1.07 -9.22 -3.65
C VAL A 40 1.95 -10.22 -4.41
N GLY A 41 1.78 -10.33 -5.74
CA GLY A 41 2.62 -11.17 -6.60
C GLY A 41 4.08 -10.72 -6.62
N ALA A 42 4.34 -9.42 -6.70
CA ALA A 42 5.68 -8.84 -6.64
C ALA A 42 6.37 -9.16 -5.30
N VAL A 43 5.67 -8.96 -4.18
CA VAL A 43 6.18 -9.30 -2.84
C VAL A 43 6.51 -10.80 -2.76
N CYS A 44 5.61 -11.69 -3.16
CA CYS A 44 5.87 -13.14 -3.16
C CYS A 44 7.07 -13.51 -4.04
N SER A 45 7.24 -12.85 -5.19
CA SER A 45 8.37 -13.06 -6.10
C SER A 45 9.69 -12.61 -5.47
N ILE A 46 9.71 -11.44 -4.82
CA ILE A 46 10.89 -10.95 -4.08
C ILE A 46 11.27 -11.94 -2.99
N PHE A 47 10.30 -12.43 -2.20
CA PHE A 47 10.56 -13.43 -1.18
C PHE A 47 11.06 -14.75 -1.78
N CYS A 48 10.46 -15.23 -2.88
CA CYS A 48 10.93 -16.41 -3.59
C CYS A 48 12.39 -16.27 -4.03
N VAL A 49 12.75 -15.16 -4.69
CA VAL A 49 14.12 -14.87 -5.12
C VAL A 49 15.05 -14.76 -3.91
N ALA A 50 14.64 -14.08 -2.83
CA ALA A 50 15.42 -13.94 -1.61
C ALA A 50 15.66 -15.29 -0.89
N THR A 51 14.70 -16.22 -0.95
CA THR A 51 14.84 -17.59 -0.42
C THR A 51 15.78 -18.43 -1.28
N VAL A 52 15.70 -18.36 -2.61
CA VAL A 52 16.57 -19.11 -3.52
C VAL A 52 18.02 -18.60 -3.47
N THR A 53 18.20 -17.27 -3.51
CA THR A 53 19.53 -16.64 -3.60
C THR A 53 20.22 -16.47 -2.25
N ARG A 54 19.50 -16.70 -1.14
CA ARG A 54 19.97 -16.40 0.22
C ARG A 54 20.41 -14.95 0.36
N PHE A 55 19.68 -14.07 -0.33
CA PHE A 55 19.95 -12.64 -0.31
C PHE A 55 19.89 -12.07 1.11
N HIS A 56 18.97 -12.58 1.93
CA HIS A 56 18.85 -12.20 3.33
C HIS A 56 20.13 -12.48 4.12
N GLU A 57 20.75 -13.66 3.99
CA GLU A 57 22.03 -13.99 4.64
C GLU A 57 23.14 -13.02 4.17
N ARG A 58 23.26 -12.77 2.86
CA ARG A 58 24.31 -11.87 2.33
C ARG A 58 24.13 -10.42 2.75
N TRP A 59 22.90 -9.93 2.70
CA TRP A 59 22.54 -8.57 3.11
C TRP A 59 22.85 -8.36 4.59
N ALA A 60 22.48 -9.34 5.39
CA ALA A 60 22.60 -9.23 6.83
C ALA A 60 24.07 -9.32 7.28
N ASN A 61 24.88 -10.21 6.68
CA ASN A 61 26.34 -10.23 6.86
C ASN A 61 27.01 -8.90 6.44
N SER A 62 26.57 -8.31 5.32
CA SER A 62 27.10 -7.02 4.84
C SER A 62 26.86 -5.87 5.84
N LEU A 63 25.70 -5.85 6.50
CA LEU A 63 25.36 -4.83 7.48
C LEU A 63 25.96 -5.11 8.87
N ALA A 64 26.10 -6.38 9.24
CA ALA A 64 26.79 -6.78 10.47
C ALA A 64 28.26 -6.33 10.45
N GLY A 65 28.95 -6.47 9.31
CA GLY A 65 30.37 -6.09 9.18
C GLY A 65 30.67 -4.60 9.40
N GLY A 66 29.66 -3.72 9.32
CA GLY A 66 29.83 -2.27 9.46
C GLY A 66 29.39 -1.68 10.80
N SER A 67 28.77 -2.46 11.70
CA SER A 67 28.16 -1.92 12.92
C SER A 67 28.64 -2.62 14.19
N ASN A 68 29.17 -1.83 15.14
CA ASN A 68 29.51 -2.30 16.51
C ASN A 68 28.26 -2.47 17.40
N LEU A 69 27.10 -2.73 16.80
CA LEU A 69 25.84 -2.86 17.52
C LEU A 69 25.82 -4.22 18.22
N VAL A 70 26.11 -4.24 19.52
CA VAL A 70 26.01 -5.41 20.42
C VAL A 70 24.53 -5.72 20.75
N TRP A 71 23.67 -5.69 19.75
CA TRP A 71 22.28 -6.13 19.90
C TRP A 71 22.19 -7.61 19.58
N LEU A 72 21.40 -8.35 20.37
CA LEU A 72 21.05 -9.74 20.08
C LEU A 72 20.60 -9.83 18.62
N GLU A 73 21.38 -10.56 17.82
CA GLU A 73 21.12 -10.85 16.41
C GLU A 73 20.80 -9.62 15.54
N ALA A 74 21.64 -8.58 15.60
CA ALA A 74 21.54 -7.41 14.72
C ALA A 74 21.39 -7.80 13.23
N GLU A 75 22.05 -8.90 12.82
CA GLU A 75 21.91 -9.52 11.51
C GLU A 75 20.44 -9.86 11.20
N THR A 76 19.79 -10.66 12.06
CA THR A 76 18.40 -11.11 11.91
C THR A 76 17.43 -9.93 11.87
N VAL A 77 17.57 -9.00 12.80
CA VAL A 77 16.66 -7.84 12.93
C VAL A 77 16.70 -6.98 11.67
N CYS A 78 17.89 -6.77 11.10
CA CYS A 78 18.07 -5.83 9.99
C CYS A 78 17.30 -6.23 8.73
N TRP A 79 17.25 -7.53 8.39
CA TRP A 79 16.47 -8.00 7.23
C TRP A 79 15.00 -8.27 7.59
N MET A 80 14.69 -8.58 8.85
CA MET A 80 13.31 -8.80 9.29
C MET A 80 12.45 -7.55 9.20
N VAL A 81 12.97 -6.35 9.44
CA VAL A 81 12.21 -5.09 9.30
C VAL A 81 11.66 -4.87 7.88
N PRO A 82 12.48 -4.89 6.80
CA PRO A 82 11.95 -4.79 5.44
C PRO A 82 11.06 -5.99 5.06
N ALA A 83 11.39 -7.21 5.52
CA ALA A 83 10.54 -8.37 5.25
C ALA A 83 9.15 -8.23 5.86
N THR A 84 9.06 -7.88 7.15
CA THR A 84 7.79 -7.71 7.86
C THR A 84 6.96 -6.56 7.30
N THR A 85 7.58 -5.45 6.90
CA THR A 85 6.87 -4.33 6.27
C THR A 85 6.27 -4.72 4.91
N LEU A 86 7.03 -5.40 4.05
CA LEU A 86 6.52 -5.90 2.77
C LEU A 86 5.39 -6.91 2.98
N LEU A 87 5.56 -7.88 3.88
CA LEU A 87 4.58 -8.92 4.14
C LEU A 87 3.29 -8.35 4.77
N LEU A 88 3.43 -7.43 5.74
CA LEU A 88 2.29 -6.75 6.36
C LEU A 88 1.52 -5.89 5.35
N SER A 89 2.22 -5.24 4.42
CA SER A 89 1.59 -4.49 3.33
C SER A 89 0.76 -5.42 2.43
N ALA A 90 1.30 -6.58 2.04
CA ALA A 90 0.59 -7.57 1.23
C ALA A 90 -0.64 -8.10 1.96
N PHE A 91 -0.50 -8.50 3.24
CA PHE A 91 -1.64 -8.95 4.06
C PHE A 91 -2.72 -7.88 4.23
N HIS A 92 -2.33 -6.62 4.42
CA HIS A 92 -3.28 -5.52 4.56
C HIS A 92 -4.08 -5.31 3.28
N LEU A 93 -3.41 -5.31 2.13
CA LEU A 93 -4.06 -5.15 0.83
C LEU A 93 -4.97 -6.34 0.49
N MET A 94 -4.55 -7.58 0.78
CA MET A 94 -5.39 -8.77 0.59
C MET A 94 -6.63 -8.75 1.47
N ARG A 95 -6.50 -8.34 2.74
CA ARG A 95 -7.65 -8.22 3.65
C ARG A 95 -8.71 -7.24 3.12
N ARG A 96 -8.29 -6.22 2.39
CA ARG A 96 -9.20 -5.26 1.74
C ARG A 96 -9.98 -5.90 0.59
N ASP A 97 -9.34 -6.79 -0.17
CA ASP A 97 -9.85 -7.32 -1.43
C ASP A 97 -10.59 -8.67 -1.30
N MET A 98 -10.58 -9.29 -0.10
CA MET A 98 -11.25 -10.56 0.21
C MET A 98 -12.44 -10.42 1.19
N PRO A 99 -13.50 -9.64 0.89
CA PRO A 99 -14.60 -9.47 1.82
C PRO A 99 -15.54 -10.69 1.88
N PHE A 100 -15.84 -11.35 0.76
CA PHE A 100 -16.99 -12.27 0.67
C PHE A 100 -16.82 -13.65 1.29
N ARG A 101 -15.59 -14.16 1.39
CA ARG A 101 -15.35 -15.51 1.95
C ARG A 101 -14.69 -15.40 3.31
N SER A 102 -15.49 -15.63 4.36
CA SER A 102 -15.03 -15.76 5.75
C SER A 102 -13.86 -16.74 5.84
N VAL A 103 -13.96 -17.88 5.13
CA VAL A 103 -12.93 -18.93 5.07
C VAL A 103 -11.60 -18.38 4.55
N SER A 104 -11.54 -17.85 3.32
CA SER A 104 -10.27 -17.32 2.77
C SER A 104 -9.67 -16.23 3.67
N ARG A 105 -10.52 -15.37 4.27
CA ARG A 105 -10.07 -14.36 5.23
C ARG A 105 -9.49 -15.00 6.50
N GLN A 106 -10.09 -16.05 7.04
CA GLN A 106 -9.56 -16.82 8.17
C GLN A 106 -8.21 -17.45 7.82
N TRP A 107 -8.07 -18.04 6.62
CA TRP A 107 -6.79 -18.60 6.15
C TRP A 107 -5.69 -17.53 6.01
N VAL A 108 -6.01 -16.33 5.50
CA VAL A 108 -5.04 -15.21 5.50
C VAL A 108 -4.66 -14.82 6.93
N ARG A 109 -5.61 -14.75 7.86
CA ARG A 109 -5.34 -14.45 9.27
C ARG A 109 -4.45 -15.52 9.91
N ALA A 110 -4.74 -16.79 9.67
CA ALA A 110 -3.95 -17.92 10.15
C ALA A 110 -2.51 -17.84 9.60
N SER A 111 -2.35 -17.67 8.29
CA SER A 111 -1.02 -17.49 7.67
C SER A 111 -0.25 -16.32 8.28
N ARG A 112 -0.91 -15.18 8.53
CA ARG A 112 -0.30 -14.03 9.21
C ARG A 112 0.14 -14.37 10.64
N ILE A 113 -0.69 -15.07 11.41
CA ILE A 113 -0.34 -15.51 12.77
C ILE A 113 0.86 -16.44 12.72
N VAL A 114 0.86 -17.43 11.84
CA VAL A 114 2.00 -18.37 11.68
C VAL A 114 3.27 -17.63 11.25
N ALA A 115 3.18 -16.64 10.34
CA ALA A 115 4.33 -15.83 9.95
C ALA A 115 4.89 -14.98 11.10
N VAL A 116 4.02 -14.42 11.95
CA VAL A 116 4.43 -13.69 13.16
C VAL A 116 5.09 -14.65 14.15
N MET A 117 4.51 -15.83 14.38
CA MET A 117 5.11 -16.86 15.23
C MET A 117 6.47 -17.32 14.71
N ALA A 118 6.62 -17.49 13.38
CA ALA A 118 7.90 -17.81 12.77
C ALA A 118 8.94 -16.72 13.05
N GLY A 119 8.58 -15.44 12.83
CA GLY A 119 9.46 -14.31 13.10
C GLY A 119 9.84 -14.18 14.58
N LEU A 120 8.88 -14.36 15.49
CA LEU A 120 9.14 -14.34 16.94
C LEU A 120 10.02 -15.51 17.38
N ASN A 121 9.82 -16.71 16.82
CA ASN A 121 10.66 -17.86 17.10
C ASN A 121 12.09 -17.66 16.57
N MET A 122 12.27 -16.95 15.45
CA MET A 122 13.62 -16.59 14.97
C MET A 122 14.30 -15.58 15.91
N LEU A 123 13.58 -14.60 16.43
CA LEU A 123 14.17 -13.53 17.27
C LEU A 123 14.40 -13.95 18.73
N VAL A 124 13.49 -14.75 19.30
CA VAL A 124 13.45 -15.04 20.76
C VAL A 124 13.41 -16.54 21.05
N GLY A 125 13.39 -17.39 20.02
CA GLY A 125 13.26 -18.84 20.19
C GLY A 125 14.40 -19.45 21.01
N SER A 126 15.62 -18.97 20.82
CA SER A 126 16.81 -19.39 21.58
C SER A 126 16.73 -19.05 23.07
N LEU A 127 15.91 -18.06 23.45
CA LEU A 127 15.71 -17.64 24.85
C LEU A 127 14.57 -18.43 25.52
N VAL A 128 13.53 -18.79 24.75
CA VAL A 128 12.32 -19.42 25.29
C VAL A 128 12.41 -20.95 25.30
N TRP A 129 13.03 -21.55 24.29
CA TRP A 129 13.02 -22.99 24.07
C TRP A 129 14.43 -23.59 24.12
N PRO A 130 14.56 -24.87 24.53
CA PRO A 130 15.81 -25.59 24.38
C PRO A 130 16.27 -25.62 22.92
N THR A 131 17.56 -25.45 22.67
CA THR A 131 18.17 -25.38 21.32
C THR A 131 17.79 -26.54 20.41
N LEU A 132 17.53 -27.73 20.97
CA LEU A 132 17.07 -28.92 20.24
C LEU A 132 15.72 -28.72 19.53
N TRP A 133 14.82 -27.91 20.09
CA TRP A 133 13.47 -27.69 19.55
C TRP A 133 13.37 -26.45 18.67
N VAL A 134 14.24 -25.45 18.86
CA VAL A 134 14.19 -24.19 18.13
C VAL A 134 14.31 -24.41 16.62
N SER A 135 15.26 -25.25 16.19
CA SER A 135 15.51 -25.53 14.76
C SER A 135 14.30 -26.19 14.07
N PRO A 136 13.78 -27.35 14.52
CA PRO A 136 12.67 -27.99 13.85
C PRO A 136 11.38 -27.15 13.89
N ILE A 137 11.11 -26.44 14.99
CA ILE A 137 9.95 -25.54 15.10
C ILE A 137 10.08 -24.38 14.11
N SER A 138 11.27 -23.77 14.01
CA SER A 138 11.53 -22.69 13.07
C SER A 138 11.33 -23.14 11.62
N GLU A 139 11.87 -24.30 11.27
CA GLU A 139 11.71 -24.89 9.93
C GLU A 139 10.25 -25.21 9.61
N ALA A 140 9.52 -25.80 10.56
CA ALA A 140 8.11 -26.11 10.41
C ALA A 140 7.26 -24.84 10.23
N LEU A 141 7.46 -23.82 11.06
CA LEU A 141 6.75 -22.54 10.96
C LEU A 141 7.07 -21.82 9.65
N CYS A 142 8.34 -21.85 9.21
CA CYS A 142 8.79 -21.28 7.94
C CYS A 142 8.17 -21.98 6.72
N ALA A 143 7.89 -23.28 6.80
CA ALA A 143 7.20 -24.03 5.76
C ALA A 143 5.67 -23.93 5.84
N LEU A 144 5.13 -23.75 7.05
CA LEU A 144 3.69 -23.69 7.29
C LEU A 144 3.08 -22.34 6.88
N TRP A 145 3.72 -21.21 7.17
CA TRP A 145 3.11 -19.91 6.81
C TRP A 145 2.87 -19.73 5.29
N PRO A 146 3.79 -20.08 4.36
CA PRO A 146 3.57 -19.87 2.94
C PRO A 146 2.61 -20.91 2.36
N THR A 147 2.51 -22.10 2.95
CA THR A 147 1.54 -23.12 2.51
C THR A 147 0.12 -22.72 2.89
N VAL A 148 -0.10 -22.26 4.13
CA VAL A 148 -1.38 -21.68 4.56
C VAL A 148 -1.74 -20.46 3.70
N PHE A 149 -0.73 -19.66 3.32
CA PHE A 149 -0.91 -18.52 2.42
C PHE A 149 -1.32 -18.95 1.00
N ALA A 150 -0.61 -19.93 0.41
CA ALA A 150 -0.89 -20.50 -0.90
C ALA A 150 -2.29 -21.10 -0.97
N SER A 151 -2.70 -21.86 0.05
CA SER A 151 -4.05 -22.40 0.19
C SER A 151 -5.10 -21.29 0.19
N SER A 152 -4.85 -20.19 0.91
CA SER A 152 -5.75 -19.03 0.88
C SER A 152 -5.87 -18.40 -0.50
N LEU A 153 -4.74 -18.22 -1.20
CA LEU A 153 -4.70 -17.70 -2.57
C LEU A 153 -5.40 -18.64 -3.55
N LEU A 154 -5.25 -19.95 -3.41
CA LEU A 154 -5.90 -20.95 -4.27
C LEU A 154 -7.41 -20.93 -4.08
N ILE A 155 -7.89 -20.91 -2.83
CA ILE A 155 -9.32 -20.77 -2.50
C ILE A 155 -9.88 -19.47 -3.09
N HIS A 156 -9.13 -18.37 -3.02
CA HIS A 156 -9.54 -17.09 -3.58
C HIS A 156 -9.49 -17.06 -5.11
N ALA A 157 -8.45 -17.63 -5.73
CA ALA A 157 -8.31 -17.74 -7.18
C ALA A 157 -9.45 -18.56 -7.78
N ARG A 158 -9.81 -19.68 -7.13
CA ARG A 158 -11.00 -20.47 -7.50
C ARG A 158 -12.27 -19.62 -7.43
N PHE A 159 -12.46 -18.87 -6.34
CA PHE A 159 -13.63 -18.01 -6.18
C PHE A 159 -13.69 -16.93 -7.28
N VAL A 160 -12.58 -16.25 -7.57
CA VAL A 160 -12.52 -15.22 -8.62
C VAL A 160 -12.75 -15.80 -10.02
N THR A 161 -12.27 -17.02 -10.26
CA THR A 161 -12.36 -17.68 -11.57
C THR A 161 -13.75 -18.21 -11.86
N TYR A 162 -14.42 -18.82 -10.89
CA TYR A 162 -15.66 -19.56 -11.08
C TYR A 162 -16.91 -18.89 -10.51
N VAL A 163 -16.80 -18.02 -9.50
CA VAL A 163 -17.97 -17.45 -8.81
C VAL A 163 -18.20 -16.00 -9.25
N THR A 164 -17.24 -15.13 -9.01
CA THR A 164 -17.37 -13.72 -9.40
C THR A 164 -16.03 -13.10 -9.69
N ASN A 165 -15.91 -12.54 -10.89
CA ASN A 165 -14.75 -11.73 -11.28
C ASN A 165 -14.87 -10.27 -10.80
N GLU A 166 -16.04 -9.89 -10.30
CA GLU A 166 -16.32 -8.50 -9.92
C GLU A 166 -15.77 -8.21 -8.52
N ALA A 167 -15.04 -7.09 -8.39
CA ALA A 167 -14.65 -6.58 -7.09
C ALA A 167 -15.91 -6.27 -6.25
N SER A 168 -15.85 -6.48 -4.94
CA SER A 168 -16.99 -6.24 -4.05
C SER A 168 -17.59 -4.85 -4.24
N ARG A 169 -18.92 -4.81 -4.42
CA ARG A 169 -19.69 -3.55 -4.52
C ARG A 169 -19.65 -2.78 -3.21
N GLU A 170 -19.52 -3.45 -2.06
CA GLU A 170 -19.41 -2.78 -0.74
C GLU A 170 -18.19 -1.86 -0.66
N SER A 171 -17.15 -2.13 -1.45
CA SER A 171 -15.97 -1.27 -1.54
C SER A 171 -16.17 0.01 -2.37
N LEU A 172 -17.32 0.18 -3.05
CA LEU A 172 -17.63 1.45 -3.73
C LEU A 172 -18.08 2.54 -2.75
N GLN A 173 -18.46 2.18 -1.53
CA GLN A 173 -18.66 3.19 -0.50
C GLN A 173 -17.31 3.81 -0.15
N PRO A 174 -17.19 5.15 -0.10
CA PRO A 174 -15.97 5.81 0.35
C PRO A 174 -15.65 5.29 1.74
N ARG A 175 -14.61 4.45 1.82
CA ARG A 175 -14.19 3.79 3.05
C ARG A 175 -13.91 4.89 4.07
N GLN A 176 -14.69 4.92 5.15
CA GLN A 176 -14.33 5.77 6.27
C GLN A 176 -12.95 5.33 6.76
N PRO A 177 -11.97 6.25 6.82
CA PRO A 177 -10.63 5.90 7.26
C PRO A 177 -10.73 5.29 8.65
N SER A 178 -10.08 4.15 8.87
CA SER A 178 -10.10 3.53 10.19
C SER A 178 -9.45 4.49 11.21
N ARG A 179 -9.87 4.45 12.48
CA ARG A 179 -9.29 5.33 13.54
C ARG A 179 -7.76 5.24 13.58
N TRP A 180 -7.23 4.05 13.32
CA TRP A 180 -5.80 3.79 13.15
C TRP A 180 -5.21 4.54 11.94
N GLU A 181 -5.82 4.46 10.76
CA GLU A 181 -5.33 5.17 9.56
C GLU A 181 -5.30 6.69 9.78
N VAL A 182 -6.29 7.23 10.49
CA VAL A 182 -6.32 8.65 10.88
C VAL A 182 -5.15 8.96 11.82
N ARG A 183 -4.88 8.12 12.82
CA ARG A 183 -3.75 8.30 13.75
C ARG A 183 -2.40 8.20 13.05
N VAL A 184 -2.21 7.22 12.16
CA VAL A 184 -0.96 7.07 11.40
C VAL A 184 -0.75 8.24 10.46
N LYS A 185 -1.80 8.71 9.77
CA LYS A 185 -1.70 9.91 8.93
C LYS A 185 -1.38 11.15 9.75
N ALA A 186 -1.96 11.29 10.95
CA ALA A 186 -1.65 12.37 11.86
C ALA A 186 -0.18 12.31 12.33
N PHE A 187 0.29 11.12 12.71
CA PHE A 187 1.68 10.90 13.10
C PHE A 187 2.65 11.15 11.95
N ALA A 188 2.39 10.62 10.76
CA ALA A 188 3.21 10.84 9.57
C ALA A 188 3.27 12.33 9.19
N ARG A 189 2.15 13.05 9.30
CA ARG A 189 2.13 14.51 9.14
C ARG A 189 2.99 15.20 10.19
N HIS A 190 2.93 14.76 11.45
CA HIS A 190 3.74 15.32 12.53
C HIS A 190 5.25 15.09 12.30
N VAL A 191 5.65 13.87 11.94
CA VAL A 191 7.05 13.56 11.58
C VAL A 191 7.51 14.36 10.36
N ALA A 192 6.65 14.52 9.35
CA ALA A 192 6.97 15.34 8.17
C ALA A 192 7.13 16.83 8.53
N LEU A 193 6.36 17.35 9.49
CA LEU A 193 6.52 18.71 10.00
C LEU A 193 7.86 18.85 10.74
N MET A 194 8.20 17.93 11.64
CA MET A 194 9.49 17.93 12.36
C MET A 194 10.67 17.86 11.38
N ALA A 195 10.60 16.99 10.36
CA ALA A 195 11.63 16.90 9.33
C ALA A 195 11.75 18.19 8.49
N ASN A 196 10.63 18.85 8.20
CA ASN A 196 10.64 20.15 7.52
C ASN A 196 11.27 21.24 8.39
N GLU A 197 11.01 21.27 9.70
CA GLU A 197 11.62 22.22 10.63
C GLU A 197 13.13 22.03 10.72
N GLU A 198 13.59 20.79 10.90
CA GLU A 198 15.03 20.48 10.90
C GLU A 198 15.70 20.89 9.58
N TRP A 199 15.04 20.64 8.45
CA TRP A 199 15.54 21.04 7.14
C TRP A 199 15.62 22.57 7.00
N GLN A 200 14.63 23.30 7.50
CA GLN A 200 14.66 24.77 7.51
C GLN A 200 15.79 25.30 8.40
N ILE A 201 16.02 24.71 9.58
CA ILE A 201 17.13 25.08 10.47
C ILE A 201 18.47 24.83 9.77
N GLN A 202 18.65 23.68 9.11
CA GLN A 202 19.86 23.40 8.34
C GLN A 202 20.04 24.40 7.19
N ARG A 203 18.96 24.77 6.50
CA ARG A 203 19.00 25.75 5.42
C ARG A 203 19.38 27.14 5.93
N ALA A 204 18.84 27.57 7.06
CA ALA A 204 19.19 28.83 7.71
C ALA A 204 20.67 28.84 8.16
N LYS A 205 21.16 27.75 8.78
CA LYS A 205 22.58 27.60 9.14
C LYS A 205 23.51 27.70 7.92
N ARG A 206 23.13 27.06 6.80
CA ARG A 206 23.88 27.14 5.53
C ARG A 206 23.85 28.55 4.94
N ALA A 207 22.74 29.28 5.06
CA ALA A 207 22.63 30.67 4.60
C ALA A 207 23.50 31.61 5.46
N ALA A 208 23.44 31.48 6.78
CA ALA A 208 24.27 32.24 7.71
C ALA A 208 25.77 32.00 7.47
N ALA A 209 26.19 30.75 7.29
CA ALA A 209 27.58 30.41 6.98
C ALA A 209 28.05 30.96 5.61
N LYS A 210 27.15 31.19 4.66
CA LYS A 210 27.47 31.87 3.39
C LYS A 210 27.63 33.38 3.58
N ALA A 211 26.77 34.01 4.38
CA ALA A 211 26.84 35.44 4.67
C ALA A 211 28.12 35.82 5.42
N THR A 212 28.58 34.99 6.36
CA THR A 212 29.87 35.22 7.05
C THR A 212 31.07 35.10 6.12
N ARG A 213 31.02 34.18 5.14
CA ARG A 213 32.08 34.04 4.12
C ARG A 213 32.17 35.22 3.16
N THR A 214 31.04 35.84 2.80
CA THR A 214 31.04 37.03 1.94
C THR A 214 31.52 38.27 2.68
N GLY A 215 31.09 38.47 3.93
CA GLY A 215 31.55 39.62 4.74
C GLY A 215 33.06 39.61 5.01
N SER A 216 33.64 38.43 5.28
CA SER A 216 35.09 38.34 5.50
C SER A 216 35.95 38.65 4.26
N LYS A 217 35.42 38.48 3.04
CA LYS A 217 36.16 38.83 1.81
C LYS A 217 36.17 40.34 1.55
N GLU A 218 35.13 41.04 1.98
CA GLU A 218 35.00 42.48 1.78
C GLU A 218 35.94 43.26 2.72
N THR A 219 36.14 42.78 3.95
CA THR A 219 37.08 43.40 4.89
C THR A 219 38.54 43.24 4.46
N THR A 220 38.94 42.07 3.94
CA THR A 220 40.33 41.88 3.44
C THR A 220 40.60 42.64 2.14
N SER A 221 39.57 42.90 1.32
CA SER A 221 39.72 43.68 0.09
C SER A 221 39.91 45.17 0.34
N ASN A 222 39.32 45.72 1.41
CA ASN A 222 39.48 47.15 1.74
C ASN A 222 40.81 47.48 2.41
N THR A 223 41.45 46.55 3.12
CA THR A 223 42.78 46.80 3.71
C THR A 223 43.92 46.75 2.67
N ILE A 224 43.69 46.17 1.49
CA ILE A 224 44.71 46.12 0.41
C ILE A 224 44.56 47.30 -0.57
N ALA A 225 43.44 48.03 -0.55
CA ALA A 225 43.22 49.19 -1.43
C ALA A 225 43.93 50.47 -0.97
N GLU A 226 44.43 50.54 0.28
CA GLU A 226 45.11 51.73 0.84
C GLU A 226 46.65 51.62 0.86
N GLN A 227 47.22 50.59 0.24
CA GLN A 227 48.66 50.51 -0.05
C GLN A 227 48.89 50.15 -1.52
N ARG A 228 48.59 51.11 -2.40
CA ARG A 228 49.07 51.07 -3.79
C ARG A 228 50.01 52.25 -4.04
N PRO A 229 51.32 52.12 -3.80
CA PRO A 229 52.28 53.07 -4.34
C PRO A 229 52.22 53.04 -5.87
N ALA A 230 52.15 54.23 -6.46
CA ALA A 230 52.15 54.45 -7.88
C ALA A 230 53.46 53.94 -8.51
N VAL A 231 53.42 52.77 -9.14
CA VAL A 231 54.48 52.31 -10.04
C VAL A 231 53.92 52.25 -11.45
N LYS A 232 54.33 53.25 -12.23
CA LYS A 232 54.26 53.27 -13.69
C LYS A 232 55.35 52.36 -14.24
N THR A 233 55.00 51.38 -15.08
CA THR A 233 55.76 50.88 -16.25
C THR A 233 55.03 49.63 -16.77
N SER A 234 54.39 49.67 -17.93
CA SER A 234 54.95 49.54 -19.29
C SER A 234 55.09 48.09 -19.76
N VAL A 235 54.29 47.77 -20.78
CA VAL A 235 54.71 47.10 -22.02
C VAL A 235 54.78 45.55 -22.07
N ALA A 236 54.28 45.08 -23.22
CA ALA A 236 54.59 43.85 -23.96
C ALA A 236 53.82 42.56 -23.67
N SER A 237 52.74 42.41 -24.45
CA SER A 237 52.61 41.35 -25.48
C SER A 237 53.72 40.28 -25.49
N LYS A 238 53.37 39.02 -25.22
CA LYS A 238 53.94 37.89 -25.97
C LYS A 238 53.05 36.65 -25.97
N ARG A 239 52.27 36.57 -27.04
CA ARG A 239 51.92 35.38 -27.83
C ARG A 239 52.89 34.21 -27.63
N ARG A 240 52.41 33.03 -27.23
CA ARG A 240 52.98 31.74 -27.70
C ARG A 240 51.96 30.59 -27.62
N SER A 241 51.46 30.29 -28.80
CA SER A 241 50.96 29.00 -29.26
C SER A 241 52.10 27.99 -29.43
N SER A 242 51.90 26.75 -28.98
CA SER A 242 52.44 25.49 -29.55
C SER A 242 51.86 24.34 -28.71
N ALA A 243 50.88 23.55 -29.17
CA ALA A 243 50.94 22.54 -30.24
C ALA A 243 51.69 21.26 -29.82
N ILE A 244 51.13 20.13 -30.30
CA ILE A 244 51.68 18.75 -30.37
C ILE A 244 51.30 17.89 -29.15
N GLY A 245 50.51 16.81 -29.24
CA GLY A 245 50.03 16.02 -30.37
C GLY A 245 50.51 14.56 -30.25
N LYS A 246 49.57 13.60 -30.20
CA LYS A 246 49.63 12.22 -30.75
C LYS A 246 48.38 11.45 -30.30
N SER A 247 47.39 11.22 -31.16
CA SER A 247 47.27 10.21 -32.24
C SER A 247 46.72 8.87 -31.71
N THR A 248 45.45 8.51 -32.01
CA THR A 248 45.07 7.57 -33.12
C THR A 248 45.01 6.14 -32.54
N GLU A 249 43.91 5.36 -32.52
CA GLU A 249 42.93 4.98 -33.56
C GLU A 249 41.76 4.10 -32.94
N PRO A 250 40.84 3.41 -33.67
CA PRO A 250 39.39 3.67 -33.62
C PRO A 250 38.49 2.43 -33.38
N LEU A 251 37.17 2.63 -33.50
CA LEU A 251 36.06 1.73 -33.91
C LEU A 251 34.84 1.86 -32.97
N VAL A 252 33.78 2.54 -33.42
CA VAL A 252 32.50 1.96 -33.91
C VAL A 252 31.76 1.26 -32.76
N GLU A 253 30.64 1.77 -32.25
CA GLU A 253 29.35 1.62 -32.92
C GLU A 253 28.27 2.59 -32.36
N GLU A 254 27.36 2.94 -33.24
CA GLU A 254 26.31 3.97 -33.13
C GLU A 254 25.15 3.56 -32.20
N SER A 255 24.63 4.50 -31.40
CA SER A 255 23.19 4.54 -31.09
C SER A 255 22.73 5.88 -30.52
N PRO A 256 21.46 6.27 -30.75
CA PRO A 256 21.13 7.63 -31.12
C PRO A 256 20.86 8.56 -29.95
N VAL A 257 21.28 9.80 -30.20
CA VAL A 257 20.88 11.03 -29.53
C VAL A 257 19.36 11.10 -29.40
N THR A 258 18.86 10.95 -28.17
CA THR A 258 17.52 11.38 -27.79
C THR A 258 17.46 12.90 -27.84
N LYS A 259 17.08 13.40 -29.00
CA LYS A 259 16.71 14.80 -29.23
C LYS A 259 15.52 15.11 -28.32
N ALA A 260 15.78 15.79 -27.20
CA ALA A 260 14.75 16.27 -26.29
C ALA A 260 13.85 17.25 -27.05
N VAL A 261 12.67 16.76 -27.45
CA VAL A 261 11.60 17.58 -28.01
C VAL A 261 11.11 18.50 -26.89
N ASN A 262 11.41 19.80 -27.03
CA ASN A 262 10.81 20.85 -26.22
C ASN A 262 9.31 20.91 -26.55
N LEU A 263 8.51 20.16 -25.79
CA LEU A 263 7.06 20.29 -25.81
C LEU A 263 6.70 21.67 -25.23
N ARG A 264 6.21 22.56 -26.10
CA ARG A 264 5.56 23.80 -25.69
C ARG A 264 4.41 23.46 -24.72
N PRO A 265 4.23 24.21 -23.63
CA PRO A 265 3.07 24.05 -22.77
C PRO A 265 1.80 24.33 -23.59
N ILE A 266 0.93 23.33 -23.66
CA ILE A 266 -0.41 23.46 -24.20
C ILE A 266 -1.17 24.40 -23.27
N ASN A 267 -1.50 25.58 -23.79
CA ASN A 267 -2.38 26.55 -23.14
C ASN A 267 -3.69 25.85 -22.76
N GLN A 268 -3.91 25.67 -21.46
CA GLN A 268 -5.24 25.36 -20.92
C GLN A 268 -6.13 26.58 -21.15
N PRO A 269 -7.26 26.46 -21.87
CA PRO A 269 -8.23 27.54 -21.91
C PRO A 269 -8.75 27.77 -20.49
N SER A 270 -8.64 29.01 -20.05
CA SER A 270 -9.17 29.56 -18.82
C SER A 270 -10.65 29.19 -18.64
N ARG A 271 -10.96 28.67 -17.45
CA ARG A 271 -12.26 28.11 -17.02
C ARG A 271 -13.39 29.15 -16.91
N ASP A 272 -13.14 30.40 -17.29
CA ASP A 272 -14.02 31.53 -17.01
C ASP A 272 -14.86 31.99 -18.22
N GLN A 273 -14.79 31.31 -19.37
CA GLN A 273 -15.65 31.63 -20.54
C GLN A 273 -16.86 30.70 -20.72
N ALA A 274 -17.05 29.70 -19.86
CA ALA A 274 -18.18 28.76 -19.98
C ALA A 274 -19.50 29.26 -19.37
N ALA A 275 -19.60 30.53 -18.97
CA ALA A 275 -20.79 31.08 -18.32
C ALA A 275 -21.65 32.02 -19.20
N ALA A 276 -21.25 32.30 -20.45
CA ALA A 276 -21.91 33.32 -21.28
C ALA A 276 -22.73 32.79 -22.47
N ASP A 277 -22.60 31.53 -22.88
CA ASP A 277 -23.31 30.99 -24.06
C ASP A 277 -24.22 29.80 -23.69
N SER A 278 -25.25 30.06 -22.89
CA SER A 278 -26.28 29.08 -22.52
C SER A 278 -27.67 29.35 -23.12
N SER A 279 -27.80 30.24 -24.11
CA SER A 279 -29.11 30.70 -24.62
C SER A 279 -29.57 30.12 -25.96
N VAL A 280 -28.89 29.13 -26.56
CA VAL A 280 -29.38 28.50 -27.80
C VAL A 280 -29.10 27.00 -27.84
N LEU A 281 -29.89 26.21 -27.11
CA LEU A 281 -30.08 24.79 -27.43
C LEU A 281 -31.58 24.49 -27.41
N GLN A 282 -32.11 24.21 -28.60
CA GLN A 282 -33.46 23.72 -28.79
C GLN A 282 -33.67 22.40 -28.03
N PRO A 283 -34.86 22.14 -27.50
CA PRO A 283 -35.15 20.90 -26.78
C PRO A 283 -35.10 19.72 -27.76
N LEU A 284 -34.06 18.90 -27.63
CA LEU A 284 -33.96 17.62 -28.30
C LEU A 284 -35.10 16.72 -27.79
N HIS A 285 -36.04 16.38 -28.67
CA HIS A 285 -37.19 15.54 -28.36
C HIS A 285 -36.70 14.12 -28.06
N VAL A 286 -36.53 13.80 -26.78
CA VAL A 286 -36.16 12.46 -26.32
C VAL A 286 -37.41 11.59 -26.35
N HIS A 287 -37.48 10.66 -27.30
CA HIS A 287 -38.52 9.63 -27.31
C HIS A 287 -38.43 8.79 -26.02
N PRO A 288 -39.55 8.55 -25.32
CA PRO A 288 -39.57 7.69 -24.15
C PRO A 288 -39.16 6.26 -24.56
N PRO A 289 -38.32 5.57 -23.76
CA PRO A 289 -37.89 4.21 -24.06
C PRO A 289 -39.11 3.28 -24.07
N GLN A 290 -39.32 2.61 -25.20
CA GLN A 290 -40.34 1.57 -25.30
C GLN A 290 -39.97 0.42 -24.35
N PRO A 291 -40.95 -0.14 -23.60
CA PRO A 291 -40.72 -1.26 -22.70
C PRO A 291 -40.31 -2.50 -23.50
N ILE A 292 -39.11 -2.99 -23.22
CA ILE A 292 -38.61 -4.27 -23.73
C ILE A 292 -39.50 -5.37 -23.11
N PRO A 293 -40.17 -6.22 -23.92
CA PRO A 293 -40.99 -7.30 -23.39
C PRO A 293 -40.12 -8.30 -22.61
N PRO A 294 -40.59 -8.81 -21.47
CA PRO A 294 -39.85 -9.77 -20.67
C PRO A 294 -39.60 -11.05 -21.48
N PRO A 295 -38.41 -11.66 -21.39
CA PRO A 295 -38.17 -12.95 -22.00
C PRO A 295 -39.02 -14.00 -21.30
N HIS A 296 -39.91 -14.63 -22.06
CA HIS A 296 -40.62 -15.85 -21.65
C HIS A 296 -39.59 -16.97 -21.49
N PHE A 297 -39.10 -17.19 -20.27
CA PHE A 297 -38.47 -18.43 -19.89
C PHE A 297 -39.55 -19.34 -19.31
N GLU A 298 -40.02 -20.30 -20.10
CA GLU A 298 -40.74 -21.47 -19.60
C GLU A 298 -39.76 -22.27 -18.72
N ILE A 299 -39.90 -22.12 -17.41
CA ILE A 299 -39.29 -23.03 -16.46
C ILE A 299 -40.22 -24.24 -16.38
N THR A 300 -39.83 -25.30 -17.06
CA THR A 300 -40.48 -26.61 -16.94
C THR A 300 -40.15 -27.17 -15.55
N GLU A 301 -41.04 -26.96 -14.59
CA GLU A 301 -41.02 -27.67 -13.31
C GLU A 301 -41.47 -29.11 -13.53
N SER A 302 -40.50 -30.01 -13.69
CA SER A 302 -40.73 -31.45 -13.71
C SER A 302 -39.78 -32.14 -12.74
N ALA A 303 -40.37 -32.98 -11.90
CA ALA A 303 -39.78 -34.06 -11.10
C ALA A 303 -39.19 -33.72 -9.72
N VAL A 304 -40.12 -33.73 -8.76
CA VAL A 304 -40.03 -34.46 -7.48
C VAL A 304 -39.40 -35.85 -7.67
N SER A 305 -38.45 -36.26 -6.82
CA SER A 305 -38.55 -37.49 -5.99
C SER A 305 -37.26 -37.79 -5.19
N GLN A 306 -37.49 -38.06 -3.90
CA GLN A 306 -36.79 -39.01 -3.02
C GLN A 306 -35.28 -38.89 -2.79
N ARG A 307 -34.90 -38.55 -1.54
CA ARG A 307 -33.86 -39.31 -0.85
C ARG A 307 -34.14 -39.38 0.65
N GLU A 308 -33.97 -40.60 1.13
CA GLU A 308 -34.49 -41.20 2.35
C GLU A 308 -33.85 -40.69 3.65
N ASP A 309 -34.63 -40.91 4.71
CA ASP A 309 -34.22 -41.14 6.08
C ASP A 309 -32.94 -41.95 6.23
N LEU A 310 -32.18 -41.57 7.27
CA LEU A 310 -31.41 -42.39 8.21
C LEU A 310 -30.07 -41.71 8.52
N THR A 311 -30.00 -41.09 9.70
CA THR A 311 -29.11 -41.54 10.77
C THR A 311 -29.42 -40.73 12.03
N GLU A 312 -30.08 -41.40 12.98
CA GLU A 312 -29.85 -41.18 14.39
C GLU A 312 -28.35 -41.25 14.67
N PHE A 313 -27.79 -40.20 15.23
CA PHE A 313 -26.69 -40.32 16.17
C PHE A 313 -26.80 -39.14 17.14
N GLY A 314 -27.19 -39.47 18.36
CA GLY A 314 -27.03 -38.56 19.48
C GLY A 314 -25.55 -38.28 19.68
N ASP A 315 -25.25 -37.06 20.09
CA ASP A 315 -24.43 -36.84 21.27
C ASP A 315 -24.64 -35.43 21.80
N ASN A 316 -24.83 -35.39 23.12
CA ASN A 316 -24.77 -34.21 23.96
C ASN A 316 -23.52 -33.39 23.64
N GLU A 317 -23.68 -32.12 23.32
CA GLU A 317 -22.72 -31.11 23.76
C GLU A 317 -23.43 -29.80 24.07
N THR A 318 -23.28 -29.43 25.34
CA THR A 318 -23.83 -28.28 26.02
C THR A 318 -23.24 -27.00 25.44
N LEU A 319 -24.03 -26.26 24.65
CA LEU A 319 -23.68 -24.91 24.22
C LEU A 319 -24.04 -23.92 25.34
N PRO A 320 -23.11 -23.09 25.83
CA PRO A 320 -23.47 -21.95 26.65
C PRO A 320 -24.18 -20.91 25.77
N VAL A 321 -25.42 -20.63 26.14
CA VAL A 321 -26.16 -19.44 25.74
C VAL A 321 -25.36 -18.22 26.20
N ALA A 322 -24.56 -17.67 25.29
CA ALA A 322 -24.09 -16.30 25.38
C ALA A 322 -25.12 -15.44 24.65
N GLU A 323 -26.13 -14.98 25.40
CA GLU A 323 -26.89 -13.78 25.07
C GLU A 323 -25.91 -12.63 24.86
N SER A 324 -25.48 -12.42 23.63
CA SER A 324 -25.02 -11.11 23.20
C SER A 324 -26.24 -10.38 22.68
N GLU A 325 -26.93 -9.70 23.60
CA GLU A 325 -27.75 -8.53 23.32
C GLU A 325 -26.87 -7.51 22.59
N SER A 326 -26.69 -7.69 21.28
CA SER A 326 -26.56 -6.52 20.42
C SER A 326 -27.96 -5.93 20.36
N GLU A 327 -28.27 -5.09 21.35
CA GLU A 327 -29.21 -4.01 21.20
C GLU A 327 -28.91 -3.39 19.83
N SER A 328 -29.74 -3.77 18.86
CA SER A 328 -30.18 -2.84 17.86
C SER A 328 -30.60 -1.65 18.69
N ALA A 329 -29.74 -0.62 18.71
CA ALA A 329 -30.09 0.70 19.18
C ALA A 329 -31.28 1.12 18.31
N SER A 330 -32.45 0.63 18.70
CA SER A 330 -33.71 1.12 18.25
C SER A 330 -33.56 2.59 18.54
N SER A 331 -33.53 3.37 17.48
CA SER A 331 -33.70 4.80 17.61
C SER A 331 -35.14 4.96 18.09
N SER A 332 -35.38 4.63 19.36
CA SER A 332 -36.62 4.91 20.04
C SER A 332 -36.77 6.41 19.89
N ILE A 333 -37.79 6.74 19.10
CA ILE A 333 -38.13 8.13 18.87
C ILE A 333 -38.60 8.62 20.24
N PRO A 334 -38.01 9.68 20.79
CA PRO A 334 -38.42 10.29 22.05
C PRO A 334 -39.93 10.35 22.19
N GLU A 335 -40.44 9.96 23.36
CA GLU A 335 -41.87 9.90 23.64
C GLU A 335 -42.46 11.31 23.45
N GLY A 336 -43.39 11.46 22.50
CA GLY A 336 -43.97 12.74 22.11
C GLY A 336 -43.49 13.33 20.77
N TYR A 337 -42.58 12.68 20.04
CA TYR A 337 -42.22 13.07 18.67
C TYR A 337 -42.83 12.15 17.61
N SER A 338 -43.48 12.74 16.60
CA SER A 338 -43.94 11.97 15.44
C SER A 338 -42.75 11.54 14.55
N PRO A 339 -42.85 10.40 13.83
CA PRO A 339 -41.76 9.89 13.01
C PRO A 339 -41.33 10.85 11.89
N GLU A 340 -42.28 11.61 11.35
CA GLU A 340 -42.02 12.57 10.28
C GLU A 340 -41.26 13.79 10.82
N ARG A 341 -41.66 14.30 11.98
CA ARG A 341 -40.95 15.41 12.64
C ARG A 341 -39.54 14.99 13.03
N TRP A 342 -39.38 13.77 13.56
CA TRP A 342 -38.05 13.23 13.88
C TRP A 342 -37.15 13.14 12.64
N LYS A 343 -37.68 12.73 11.49
CA LYS A 343 -36.94 12.70 10.21
C LYS A 343 -36.60 14.08 9.66
N SER A 344 -37.40 15.10 9.95
CA SER A 344 -37.14 16.48 9.50
C SER A 344 -36.04 17.20 10.28
N LEU A 345 -35.76 16.78 11.52
CA LEU A 345 -34.74 17.41 12.38
C LEU A 345 -33.32 17.14 11.88
N SER A 346 -32.45 18.14 12.00
CA SER A 346 -31.04 18.00 11.65
C SER A 346 -30.32 17.03 12.60
N LYS A 347 -29.24 16.40 12.14
CA LYS A 347 -28.44 15.48 12.98
C LYS A 347 -27.96 16.11 14.30
N LYS A 348 -27.73 17.44 14.30
CA LYS A 348 -27.27 18.18 15.48
C LYS A 348 -28.38 18.34 16.53
N GLU A 349 -29.62 18.56 16.08
CA GLU A 349 -30.79 18.70 16.96
C GLU A 349 -31.21 17.36 17.56
N ARG A 350 -31.23 16.28 16.77
CA ARG A 350 -31.51 14.93 17.30
C ARG A 350 -30.53 14.56 18.42
N LYS A 351 -29.25 14.90 18.26
CA LYS A 351 -28.23 14.68 19.30
C LYS A 351 -28.41 15.56 20.53
N ARG A 352 -28.97 16.76 20.39
CA ARG A 352 -29.31 17.64 21.54
C ARG A 352 -30.50 17.09 22.32
N LEU A 353 -31.54 16.64 21.63
CA LEU A 353 -32.74 16.06 22.26
C LEU A 353 -32.42 14.78 23.04
N LEU A 354 -31.64 13.88 22.47
CA LEU A 354 -31.19 12.67 23.18
C LEU A 354 -30.35 12.98 24.42
N ARG A 355 -29.60 14.09 24.42
CA ARG A 355 -28.82 14.53 25.59
C ARG A 355 -29.68 15.17 26.67
N SER A 356 -30.74 15.90 26.29
CA SER A 356 -31.67 16.48 27.28
C SER A 356 -32.52 15.42 27.96
N GLU A 357 -32.89 14.35 27.25
CA GLU A 357 -33.61 13.22 27.86
C GLU A 357 -32.72 12.40 28.78
N SER A 358 -31.45 12.15 28.42
CA SER A 358 -30.53 11.44 29.33
C SER A 358 -30.15 12.23 30.58
N SER A 359 -30.58 13.48 30.69
CA SER A 359 -30.33 14.35 31.85
C SER A 359 -31.55 14.53 32.75
N ARG A 360 -32.69 13.97 32.38
CA ARG A 360 -33.86 13.79 33.24
C ARG A 360 -33.81 12.39 33.84
#